data_AF-A0A286IQS3-F1
#
_entry.id   AF-A0A286IQS3-F1
#
_cell.length_a   1.000
_cell.length_b   1.000
_cell.length_c   1.000
_cell.angle_alpha   90.00
_cell.angle_beta   90.00
_cell.angle_gamma   90.00
#
_symmetry.space_group_name_H-M   'P 1'
#
loop_
_entity.id
_entity.type
_entity.pdbx_description
1 polymer ?
#
loop_
_entity_poly.entity_id
_entity_poly.type
_entity_poly.pdbx_seq_one_letter_code
_entity_poly.pdbx_strand_id
1 'polypeptide(L)'
;MPPNNFAEQFIKDLNNPDISSLDNLKWYFDVDKNPAKFVDNLETAIDGLDLSTNKVSLTVLGKFGVTNEAGLRQLINNKFSSIFSLK
;
A
#
# COMPACT_ATOMS: atom_id res chain seq x y z
N MET A 1 4.15 7.53 12.35
CA MET A 1 2.91 6.74 12.40
C MET A 1 2.13 7.01 11.12
N PRO A 2 1.58 5.99 10.45
CA PRO A 2 0.69 6.18 9.30
C PRO A 2 -0.51 7.06 9.70
N PRO A 3 -1.11 7.82 8.77
CA PRO A 3 -2.32 8.60 9.08
C PRO A 3 -3.47 7.68 9.48
N ASN A 4 -4.39 8.16 10.31
CA ASN A 4 -5.48 7.36 10.86
C ASN A 4 -6.38 6.69 9.80
N ASN A 5 -6.47 7.29 8.61
CA ASN A 5 -7.23 6.77 7.46
C ASN A 5 -6.35 6.06 6.42
N PHE A 6 -5.11 5.68 6.77
CA PHE A 6 -4.16 5.03 5.87
C PHE A 6 -4.79 3.86 5.11
N ALA A 7 -5.41 2.92 5.83
CA ALA A 7 -5.96 1.71 5.22
C ALA A 7 -7.03 2.02 4.16
N GLU A 8 -7.97 2.90 4.49
CA GLU A 8 -9.05 3.28 3.58
C GLU A 8 -8.51 3.99 2.33
N GLN A 9 -7.62 4.95 2.52
CA GLN A 9 -7.07 5.74 1.42
C GLN A 9 -6.14 4.90 0.54
N PHE A 10 -5.31 4.04 1.13
CA PHE A 10 -4.43 3.16 0.38
C PHE A 10 -5.21 2.15 -0.47
N ILE A 11 -6.30 1.57 0.06
CA ILE A 11 -7.20 0.70 -0.72
C ILE A 11 -7.88 1.49 -1.85
N LYS A 12 -8.29 2.74 -1.61
CA LYS A 12 -8.82 3.62 -2.68
C LYS A 12 -7.79 3.85 -3.77
N ASP A 13 -6.53 4.10 -3.41
CA ASP A 13 -5.45 4.32 -4.37
C ASP A 13 -5.14 3.04 -5.18
N LEU A 14 -5.17 1.87 -4.56
CA LEU A 14 -5.03 0.58 -5.26
C LEU A 14 -6.14 0.36 -6.30
N ASN A 15 -7.37 0.80 -5.99
CA ASN A 15 -8.51 0.68 -6.90
C ASN A 15 -8.60 1.84 -7.91
N ASN A 16 -7.71 2.83 -7.84
CA ASN A 16 -7.74 3.96 -8.75
C ASN A 16 -7.45 3.47 -10.19
N PRO A 17 -8.35 3.75 -11.16
CA PRO A 17 -8.17 3.30 -12.54
C PRO A 17 -6.88 3.81 -13.19
N ASP A 18 -6.37 4.97 -12.78
CA ASP A 18 -5.17 5.61 -13.31
C ASP A 18 -3.87 4.97 -12.78
N ILE A 19 -3.96 4.19 -11.71
CA ILE A 19 -2.84 3.44 -11.15
C ILE A 19 -2.75 2.09 -11.86
N SER A 20 -1.86 2.02 -12.85
CA SER A 20 -1.58 0.79 -13.62
C SER A 20 -0.44 -0.05 -13.05
N SER A 21 0.36 0.49 -12.13
CA SER A 21 1.47 -0.18 -11.43
C SER A 21 1.62 0.38 -10.02
N LEU A 22 2.06 -0.45 -9.07
CA LEU A 22 2.42 0.02 -7.73
C LEU A 22 3.57 1.04 -7.74
N ASP A 23 4.42 1.04 -8.78
CA ASP A 23 5.49 2.03 -8.92
C ASP A 23 4.98 3.47 -9.15
N ASN A 24 3.72 3.59 -9.59
CA ASN A 24 3.05 4.88 -9.76
C ASN A 24 2.42 5.38 -8.44
N LEU A 25 2.26 4.49 -7.47
CA LEU A 25 1.63 4.79 -6.19
C LEU A 25 2.72 5.28 -5.23
N LYS A 26 2.74 6.60 -4.97
CA LYS A 26 3.74 7.23 -4.11
C LYS A 26 3.10 7.94 -2.94
N TRP A 27 3.46 7.50 -1.75
CA TRP A 27 3.05 8.03 -0.46
C TRP A 27 4.24 8.68 0.22
N TYR A 28 4.16 9.99 0.40
CA TYR A 28 5.19 10.77 1.08
C TYR A 28 4.77 11.05 2.51
N PHE A 29 5.66 10.76 3.44
CA PHE A 29 5.44 10.97 4.86
C PHE A 29 6.47 11.95 5.39
N ASP A 30 6.01 12.91 6.17
CA ASP A 30 6.83 13.92 6.79
C ASP A 30 7.76 13.28 7.84
N VAL A 31 9.08 13.46 7.67
CA VAL A 31 10.11 12.92 8.57
C VAL A 31 10.01 13.50 9.98
N ASP A 32 9.63 14.76 10.13
CA ASP A 32 9.52 15.43 11.44
C ASP A 32 8.29 14.92 12.22
N LYS A 33 7.29 14.40 11.50
CA LYS A 33 6.10 13.76 12.09
C LYS A 33 6.23 12.24 12.23
N ASN A 34 7.31 11.63 11.74
CA ASN A 34 7.48 10.18 11.73
C ASN A 34 8.71 9.74 12.54
N PRO A 35 8.52 9.27 13.79
CA PRO A 35 9.61 8.88 14.67
C PRO A 35 10.30 7.59 14.20
N ALA A 36 11.40 7.22 14.89
CA ALA A 36 12.35 6.12 14.65
C ALA A 36 11.80 4.71 14.33
N LYS A 37 10.47 4.52 14.31
CA LYS A 37 9.76 3.27 14.00
C LYS A 37 8.80 3.42 12.80
N PHE A 38 9.07 4.34 11.90
CA PHE A 38 8.18 4.60 10.75
C PHE A 38 7.94 3.34 9.93
N VAL A 39 9.02 2.65 9.55
CA VAL A 39 8.98 1.42 8.75
C VAL A 39 8.15 0.36 9.47
N ASP A 40 8.52 0.00 10.70
CA ASP A 40 7.79 -1.01 11.50
C ASP A 40 6.29 -0.70 11.64
N ASN A 41 5.94 0.57 11.89
CA ASN A 41 4.53 0.97 12.04
C ASN A 41 3.75 0.86 10.73
N LEU A 42 4.39 1.17 9.60
CA LEU A 42 3.75 1.13 8.30
C LEU A 42 3.67 -0.31 7.77
N GLU A 43 4.70 -1.13 7.98
CA GLU A 43 4.64 -2.58 7.73
C GLU A 43 3.51 -3.22 8.54
N THR A 44 3.40 -2.92 9.84
CA THR A 44 2.29 -3.39 10.67
C THR A 44 0.92 -2.94 10.13
N ALA A 45 0.83 -1.70 9.66
CA ALA A 45 -0.41 -1.19 9.06
C ALA A 45 -0.75 -1.87 7.73
N ILE A 46 0.26 -2.19 6.91
CA ILE A 46 0.09 -2.96 5.67
C ILE A 46 -0.40 -4.37 6.01
N ASP A 47 0.22 -5.04 6.98
CA ASP A 47 -0.19 -6.37 7.44
C ASP A 47 -1.65 -6.40 7.92
N GLY A 48 -2.14 -5.32 8.52
CA GLY A 48 -3.54 -5.15 8.91
C GLY A 48 -4.53 -4.81 7.79
N LEU A 49 -4.09 -4.58 6.55
CA LEU A 49 -4.99 -4.28 5.43
C LEU A 49 -5.86 -5.48 5.07
N ASP A 50 -7.17 -5.25 4.96
CA ASP A 50 -8.09 -6.17 4.29
C ASP A 50 -7.94 -6.01 2.77
N LEU A 51 -7.17 -6.91 2.15
CA LEU A 51 -6.94 -6.95 0.70
C LEU A 51 -7.78 -8.03 0.02
N SER A 52 -8.85 -8.49 0.67
CA SER A 52 -9.77 -9.47 0.11
C SER A 52 -10.39 -9.00 -1.20
N THR A 53 -10.94 -9.92 -1.99
CA THR A 53 -11.57 -9.60 -3.28
C THR A 53 -12.75 -8.64 -3.19
N ASN A 54 -13.31 -8.46 -1.99
CA ASN A 54 -14.36 -7.48 -1.71
C ASN A 54 -13.82 -6.05 -1.62
N LYS A 55 -12.53 -5.87 -1.30
CA LYS A 55 -11.84 -4.59 -1.21
C LYS A 55 -10.99 -4.30 -2.44
N VAL A 56 -10.36 -5.33 -3.00
CA VAL A 56 -9.50 -5.23 -4.18
C VAL A 56 -9.92 -6.32 -5.17
N SER A 57 -10.61 -5.92 -6.23
CA SER A 57 -11.15 -6.88 -7.22
C SER A 57 -10.05 -7.66 -7.95
N LEU A 58 -10.40 -8.84 -8.49
CA LEU A 58 -9.49 -9.64 -9.34
C LEU A 58 -8.95 -8.85 -10.54
N THR A 59 -9.74 -7.93 -11.10
CA THR A 59 -9.29 -7.04 -12.19
C THR A 59 -8.14 -6.16 -11.73
N VAL A 60 -8.23 -5.59 -10.52
CA VAL A 60 -7.17 -4.75 -9.96
C VAL A 60 -5.92 -5.57 -9.63
N LEU A 61 -6.09 -6.78 -9.07
CA LEU A 61 -4.99 -7.73 -8.87
C LEU A 61 -4.27 -8.03 -10.19
N GLY A 62 -5.05 -8.29 -11.25
CA GLY A 62 -4.51 -8.54 -12.60
C GLY A 62 -3.72 -7.36 -13.16
N LYS A 63 -4.11 -6.09 -12.88
CA LYS A 63 -3.32 -4.90 -13.26
C LYS A 63 -1.92 -4.92 -12.66
N PHE A 64 -1.80 -5.38 -11.42
CA PHE A 64 -0.51 -5.49 -10.72
C PHE A 64 0.24 -6.80 -11.00
N GLY A 65 -0.27 -7.65 -11.89
CA GLY A 65 0.36 -8.92 -12.24
C GLY A 65 0.27 -9.99 -11.15
N VAL A 66 -0.69 -9.87 -10.23
CA VAL A 66 -0.93 -10.84 -9.15
C VAL A 66 -2.33 -11.43 -9.25
N THR A 67 -2.55 -12.60 -8.65
CA THR A 67 -3.83 -13.33 -8.79
C THR A 67 -4.61 -13.47 -7.49
N ASN A 68 -4.02 -13.08 -6.36
CA ASN A 68 -4.63 -13.21 -5.03
C ASN A 68 -4.08 -12.17 -4.05
N GLU A 69 -4.72 -12.07 -2.89
CA GLU A 69 -4.34 -11.17 -1.80
C GLU A 69 -2.89 -11.37 -1.34
N ALA A 70 -2.45 -12.62 -1.16
CA ALA A 70 -1.10 -12.90 -0.68
C ALA A 70 -0.02 -12.38 -1.65
N GLY A 71 -0.24 -12.56 -2.95
CA GLY A 71 0.63 -12.02 -3.99
C GLY A 71 0.66 -10.49 -3.99
N LEU A 72 -0.49 -9.84 -3.80
CA LEU A 72 -0.55 -8.38 -3.69
C LEU A 72 0.23 -7.88 -2.46
N ARG A 73 0.03 -8.51 -1.30
CA ARG A 73 0.73 -8.18 -0.06
C ARG A 73 2.24 -8.33 -0.22
N GLN A 74 2.69 -9.45 -0.79
CA GLN A 74 4.09 -9.68 -1.08
C GLN A 74 4.65 -8.61 -2.03
N LEU A 75 3.90 -8.23 -3.06
CA LEU A 75 4.33 -7.20 -4.01
C LEU A 75 4.44 -5.82 -3.36
N ILE A 76 3.49 -5.42 -2.51
CA ILE A 76 3.54 -4.18 -1.73
C ILE A 76 4.79 -4.17 -0.85
N ASN A 77 5.06 -5.26 -0.13
CA ASN A 77 6.23 -5.37 0.75
C ASN A 77 7.55 -5.31 -0.05
N ASN A 78 7.63 -6.03 -1.18
CA ASN A 78 8.81 -5.98 -2.06
C ASN A 78 9.06 -4.57 -2.63
N LYS A 79 7.99 -3.79 -2.83
CA LYS A 79 8.03 -2.42 -3.35
C LYS A 79 7.88 -1.35 -2.25
N PHE A 80 8.03 -1.73 -0.98
CA PHE A 80 7.75 -0.84 0.15
C PHE A 80 8.47 0.50 0.02
N SER A 81 9.79 0.48 -0.21
CA SER A 81 10.60 1.71 -0.30
C SER A 81 10.33 2.55 -1.55
N SER A 82 9.78 1.94 -2.62
CA SER A 82 9.35 2.68 -3.81
C SER A 82 7.98 3.33 -3.65
N ILE A 83 7.11 2.71 -2.86
CA ILE A 83 5.75 3.18 -2.61
C ILE A 83 5.74 4.23 -1.50
N PHE A 84 6.44 3.97 -0.41
CA PHE A 84 6.42 4.77 0.81
C PHE A 84 7.79 5.39 1.04
N SER A 85 7.84 6.72 1.13
CA SER A 85 9.09 7.45 1.32
C SER A 85 8.94 8.55 2.36
N LEU A 86 9.99 8.76 3.16
CA LEU A 86 10.10 9.91 4.04
C LEU A 86 10.58 11.13 3.24
N LYS A 87 9.96 12.28 3.47
CA LYS A 87 10.34 13.58 2.90
C LYS A 87 10.35 14.67 3.95
#